data_AF-A0A6I5NZU4-F1
#
_entry.id   AF-A0A6I5NZU4-F1
#
_cell.length_a   1.000
_cell.length_b   1.000
_cell.length_c   1.000
_cell.angle_alpha   90.00
_cell.angle_beta   90.00
_cell.angle_gamma   90.00
#
_symmetry.space_group_name_H-M   'P 1'
#
loop_
_entity.id
_entity.type
_entity.pdbx_description
1 polymer ?
#
loop_
_entity_poly.entity_id
_entity_poly.type
_entity_poly.pdbx_seq_one_letter_code
_entity_poly.pdbx_strand_id
1 'polypeptide(L)'
;MIRRLKREINALDEQEDRIPRFCRRLPEPIPLYFSRLERQLSEAFEAFRSSVKHLIATSSKTDQLAGAFAVEVLNKRLLLCPYTFANSWFRFREGTASEEAAEVGAVQAARRATQEDLDDEQEAEGRYQHAAKTTGAWFQPLIPHLQAEIAAVDEALAALGLELNEAGEVTYPREDERWERLLDTIEKQLRVGTKWKGSDRLVIFTEYKDHTGLPGAAVEGGVCR
;
A
#
# COMPACT_ATOMS: atom_id res chain seq x y z
N MET A 1 -3.25 -30.58 -24.97
CA MET A 1 -3.39 -30.28 -23.52
C MET A 1 -4.88 -30.23 -23.20
N ILE A 2 -5.37 -31.02 -22.24
CA ILE A 2 -6.78 -30.97 -21.82
C ILE A 2 -6.87 -30.12 -20.56
N ARG A 3 -7.68 -29.05 -20.58
CA ARG A 3 -7.98 -28.23 -19.40
C ARG A 3 -9.28 -28.74 -18.77
N ARG A 4 -9.24 -29.06 -17.47
CA ARG A 4 -10.44 -29.35 -16.66
C ARG A 4 -10.53 -28.35 -15.52
N LEU A 5 -11.74 -27.92 -15.18
CA LEU A 5 -11.95 -27.02 -14.06
C LEU A 5 -11.85 -27.78 -12.74
N LYS A 6 -11.34 -27.13 -11.69
CA LYS A 6 -11.24 -27.71 -10.34
C LYS A 6 -12.60 -28.26 -9.84
N ARG A 7 -13.70 -27.57 -10.17
CA ARG A 7 -15.07 -28.01 -9.86
C ARG A 7 -15.46 -29.33 -10.54
N GLU A 8 -15.00 -29.57 -11.76
CA GLU A 8 -15.29 -30.79 -12.51
C GLU A 8 -14.49 -31.97 -11.97
N ILE A 9 -13.28 -31.70 -11.47
CA ILE A 9 -12.46 -32.69 -10.79
C ILE A 9 -13.14 -33.12 -9.48
N ASN A 10 -13.62 -32.16 -8.68
CA ASN A 10 -14.38 -32.48 -7.47
C ASN A 10 -15.68 -33.24 -7.76
N ALA A 11 -16.45 -32.84 -8.79
CA ALA A 11 -17.69 -33.54 -9.15
C ALA A 11 -17.42 -35.01 -9.55
N LEU A 12 -16.28 -35.28 -10.20
CA LEU A 12 -15.87 -36.64 -10.52
C LEU A 12 -15.40 -37.41 -9.28
N ASP A 13 -14.69 -36.74 -8.35
CA ASP A 13 -14.32 -37.35 -7.07
C ASP A 13 -15.57 -37.76 -6.28
N GLU A 14 -16.60 -36.90 -6.22
CA GLU A 14 -17.89 -37.18 -5.57
C GLU A 14 -18.65 -38.34 -6.24
N GLN A 15 -18.68 -38.39 -7.58
CA GLN A 15 -19.30 -39.50 -8.33
C GLN A 15 -18.62 -40.85 -8.07
N GLU A 16 -17.33 -40.82 -7.74
CA GLU A 16 -16.49 -41.99 -7.49
C GLU A 16 -16.34 -42.30 -5.98
N ASP A 17 -17.14 -41.66 -5.12
CA ASP A 17 -17.09 -41.79 -3.65
C ASP A 17 -15.70 -41.49 -3.05
N ARG A 18 -15.01 -40.49 -3.61
CA ARG A 18 -13.70 -40.00 -3.15
C ARG A 18 -13.83 -38.65 -2.49
N ILE A 19 -12.92 -38.35 -1.58
CA ILE A 19 -12.82 -37.03 -0.93
C ILE A 19 -12.44 -35.98 -2.00
N PRO A 20 -13.20 -34.87 -2.13
CA PRO A 20 -12.89 -33.81 -3.07
C PRO A 20 -11.48 -33.24 -2.87
N ARG A 21 -10.69 -33.20 -3.94
CA ARG A 21 -9.29 -32.73 -3.88
C ARG A 21 -9.15 -31.23 -3.68
N PHE A 22 -10.12 -30.43 -4.10
CA PHE A 22 -10.06 -28.97 -3.99
C PHE A 22 -11.08 -28.48 -2.96
N CYS A 23 -10.63 -27.67 -2.00
CA CYS A 23 -11.53 -27.06 -1.03
C CYS A 23 -12.54 -26.13 -1.74
N ARG A 24 -13.76 -26.04 -1.20
CA ARG A 24 -14.73 -25.06 -1.68
C ARG A 24 -14.29 -23.67 -1.26
N ARG A 25 -14.04 -22.78 -2.22
CA ARG A 25 -13.72 -21.38 -1.94
C ARG A 25 -15.02 -20.60 -1.72
N LEU A 26 -15.15 -20.03 -0.52
CA LEU A 26 -16.21 -19.09 -0.17
C LEU A 26 -15.53 -17.76 0.17
N PRO A 27 -15.26 -16.88 -0.82
CA PRO A 27 -14.69 -15.58 -0.55
C PRO A 27 -15.70 -14.73 0.23
N GLU A 28 -15.28 -14.26 1.40
CA GLU A 28 -16.08 -13.35 2.22
C GLU A 28 -15.40 -11.97 2.21
N PRO A 29 -16.10 -10.91 1.78
CA PRO A 29 -15.53 -9.57 1.84
C PRO A 29 -15.39 -9.12 3.29
N ILE A 30 -14.24 -8.52 3.61
CA ILE A 30 -14.01 -7.88 4.91
C ILE A 30 -14.20 -6.37 4.72
N PRO A 31 -15.28 -5.78 5.24
CA PRO A 31 -15.49 -4.35 5.14
C PRO A 31 -14.47 -3.60 6.00
N LEU A 32 -13.93 -2.51 5.46
CA LEU A 32 -13.03 -1.59 6.16
C LEU A 32 -13.81 -0.33 6.53
N TYR A 33 -13.78 0.04 7.80
CA TYR A 33 -14.39 1.26 8.33
C TYR A 33 -13.32 2.19 8.87
N PHE A 34 -12.68 2.93 7.96
CA PHE A 34 -11.56 3.81 8.30
C PHE A 34 -11.93 4.82 9.38
N SER A 35 -10.98 5.02 10.28
CA SER A 35 -11.12 5.95 11.39
C SER A 35 -11.26 7.39 10.91
N ARG A 36 -11.51 8.33 11.83
CA ARG A 36 -11.49 9.76 11.46
C ARG A 36 -10.10 10.19 10.97
N LEU A 37 -9.04 9.69 11.61
CA LEU A 37 -7.67 10.08 11.32
C LEU A 37 -7.18 9.51 9.97
N GLU A 38 -7.50 8.24 9.68
CA GLU A 38 -7.19 7.64 8.37
C GLU A 38 -7.93 8.33 7.22
N ARG A 39 -9.19 8.72 7.45
CA ARG A 39 -9.95 9.52 6.47
C ARG A 39 -9.35 10.89 6.26
N GLN A 40 -8.93 11.57 7.34
CA GLN A 40 -8.27 12.87 7.25
C GLN A 40 -6.98 12.79 6.41
N LEU A 41 -6.18 11.74 6.58
CA LEU A 41 -4.99 11.51 5.73
C LEU A 41 -5.37 11.33 4.25
N SER A 42 -6.41 10.53 3.99
CA SER A 42 -6.89 10.28 2.62
C SER A 42 -7.43 11.55 1.95
N GLU A 43 -8.18 12.36 2.69
CA GLU A 43 -8.74 13.64 2.24
C GLU A 43 -7.63 14.67 1.98
N ALA A 44 -6.65 14.79 2.88
CA ALA A 44 -5.51 15.68 2.71
C ALA A 44 -4.68 15.32 1.47
N PHE A 45 -4.43 14.03 1.26
CA PHE A 45 -3.69 13.56 0.09
C PHE A 45 -4.51 13.71 -1.22
N GLU A 46 -5.83 13.56 -1.19
CA GLU A 46 -6.69 13.83 -2.34
C GLU A 46 -6.70 15.31 -2.74
N ALA A 47 -6.68 16.22 -1.75
CA ALA A 47 -6.51 17.65 -1.99
C ALA A 47 -5.15 17.96 -2.63
N PHE A 48 -4.06 17.40 -2.08
CA PHE A 48 -2.72 17.49 -2.67
C PHE A 48 -2.72 17.04 -4.13
N ARG A 49 -3.25 15.84 -4.41
CA ARG A 49 -3.34 15.29 -5.76
C ARG A 49 -4.10 16.20 -6.72
N SER A 50 -5.21 16.77 -6.26
CA SER A 50 -6.03 17.68 -7.04
C SER A 50 -5.26 18.95 -7.40
N SER A 51 -4.58 19.57 -6.43
CA SER A 51 -3.75 20.76 -6.64
C SER A 51 -2.58 20.48 -7.58
N VAL A 52 -1.89 19.35 -7.43
CA VAL A 52 -0.85 18.91 -8.37
C VAL A 52 -1.38 18.81 -9.79
N LYS A 53 -2.51 18.12 -9.98
CA LYS A 53 -3.13 17.94 -11.30
C LYS A 53 -3.48 19.28 -11.95
N HIS A 54 -3.94 20.24 -11.15
CA HIS A 54 -4.22 21.59 -11.63
C HIS A 54 -2.95 22.34 -12.06
N LEU A 55 -1.87 22.26 -11.27
CA LEU A 55 -0.60 22.93 -11.58
C LEU A 55 0.04 22.42 -12.88
N ILE A 56 0.00 21.11 -13.11
CA ILE A 56 0.64 20.52 -14.29
C ILE A 56 -0.24 20.51 -15.54
N ALA A 57 -1.51 20.91 -15.44
CA ALA A 57 -2.48 20.82 -16.54
C ALA A 57 -2.06 21.61 -17.79
N THR A 58 -1.33 22.72 -17.62
CA THR A 58 -0.83 23.56 -18.71
C THR A 58 0.63 23.28 -19.07
N SER A 59 1.29 22.34 -18.39
CA SER A 59 2.69 22.00 -18.62
C SER A 59 2.86 21.10 -19.85
N SER A 60 4.12 20.81 -20.21
CA SER A 60 4.41 19.87 -21.31
C SER A 60 3.82 18.50 -21.03
N LYS A 61 3.54 17.70 -22.08
CA LYS A 61 3.05 16.32 -21.91
C LYS A 61 4.00 15.48 -21.05
N THR A 62 5.31 15.71 -21.16
CA THR A 62 6.32 14.99 -20.39
C THR A 62 6.24 15.34 -18.90
N ASP A 63 6.02 16.61 -18.57
CA ASP A 63 5.83 17.07 -17.18
C ASP A 63 4.50 16.57 -16.60
N GLN A 64 3.44 16.53 -17.41
CA GLN A 64 2.15 15.95 -17.01
C GLN A 64 2.30 14.48 -16.62
N LEU A 65 3.06 13.71 -17.41
CA LEU A 65 3.35 12.30 -17.12
C LEU A 65 4.22 12.15 -15.87
N ALA A 66 5.21 13.03 -15.66
CA ALA A 66 6.05 13.02 -14.47
C ALA A 66 5.24 13.33 -13.20
N GLY A 67 4.39 14.36 -13.24
CA GLY A 67 3.50 14.71 -12.13
C GLY A 67 2.45 13.63 -11.83
N ALA A 68 1.87 13.02 -12.88
CA ALA A 68 0.96 11.88 -12.70
C ALA A 68 1.66 10.69 -12.03
N PHE A 69 2.89 10.38 -12.45
CA PHE A 69 3.68 9.30 -11.84
C PHE A 69 4.03 9.59 -10.39
N ALA A 70 4.42 10.82 -10.06
CA ALA A 70 4.75 11.19 -8.67
C ALA A 70 3.56 11.00 -7.72
N VAL A 71 2.37 11.42 -8.14
CA VAL A 71 1.13 11.16 -7.42
C VAL A 71 0.85 9.67 -7.34
N GLU A 72 1.04 8.92 -8.43
CA GLU A 72 0.81 7.47 -8.49
C GLU A 72 1.68 6.71 -7.48
N VAL A 73 2.96 7.04 -7.38
CA VAL A 73 3.92 6.43 -6.44
C VAL A 73 3.40 6.55 -5.01
N LEU A 74 2.97 7.74 -4.60
CA LEU A 74 2.45 7.98 -3.26
C LEU A 74 1.07 7.36 -3.05
N ASN A 75 0.17 7.49 -4.04
CA ASN A 75 -1.19 6.96 -3.94
C ASN A 75 -1.23 5.44 -3.77
N LYS A 76 -0.38 4.71 -4.50
CA LYS A 76 -0.28 3.25 -4.35
C LYS A 76 0.07 2.87 -2.92
N ARG A 77 0.97 3.60 -2.27
CA ARG A 77 1.37 3.34 -0.89
C ARG A 77 0.27 3.65 0.11
N LEU A 78 -0.52 4.70 -0.12
CA LEU A 78 -1.71 4.97 0.70
C LEU A 78 -2.76 3.86 0.62
N LEU A 79 -2.91 3.23 -0.55
CA LEU A 79 -3.82 2.10 -0.71
C LEU A 79 -3.38 0.85 0.07
N LEU A 80 -2.09 0.71 0.34
CA LEU A 80 -1.54 -0.36 1.18
C LEU A 80 -1.86 -0.11 2.65
N CYS A 81 -1.23 0.90 3.27
CA CYS A 81 -1.49 1.30 4.65
C CYS A 81 -0.89 2.69 4.97
N PRO A 82 -1.32 3.35 6.06
CA PRO A 82 -0.77 4.64 6.47
C PRO A 82 0.75 4.61 6.67
N TYR A 83 1.30 3.51 7.17
CA TYR A 83 2.74 3.35 7.42
C TYR A 83 3.59 3.41 6.14
N THR A 84 3.25 2.62 5.12
CA THR A 84 4.00 2.59 3.85
C THR A 84 3.88 3.89 3.08
N PHE A 85 2.71 4.55 3.19
CA PHE A 85 2.53 5.92 2.71
C PHE A 85 3.47 6.90 3.40
N ALA A 86 3.49 6.92 4.74
CA ALA A 86 4.33 7.82 5.52
C ALA A 86 5.82 7.65 5.17
N ASN A 87 6.30 6.42 5.04
CA ASN A 87 7.68 6.14 4.60
C ASN A 87 7.98 6.79 3.24
N SER A 88 7.12 6.56 2.25
CA SER A 88 7.29 7.15 0.92
C SER A 88 7.12 8.67 0.93
N TRP A 89 6.24 9.20 1.77
CA TRP A 89 6.03 10.63 1.94
C TRP A 89 7.26 11.31 2.54
N PHE A 90 7.86 10.77 3.59
CA PHE A 90 9.08 11.35 4.16
C PHE A 90 10.26 11.28 3.18
N ARG A 91 10.38 10.23 2.37
CA ARG A 91 11.35 10.17 1.26
C ARG A 91 11.07 11.22 0.19
N PHE A 92 9.80 11.43 -0.15
CA PHE A 92 9.40 12.53 -1.03
C PHE A 92 9.80 13.88 -0.44
N ARG A 93 9.54 14.13 0.85
CA ARG A 93 9.93 15.37 1.54
C ARG A 93 11.46 15.57 1.55
N GLU A 94 12.23 14.50 1.79
CA GLU A 94 13.69 14.50 1.67
C GLU A 94 14.14 14.94 0.26
N GLY A 95 13.48 14.43 -0.77
CA GLY A 95 13.70 14.86 -2.16
C GLY A 95 13.40 16.34 -2.37
N THR A 96 12.27 16.84 -1.86
CA THR A 96 11.88 18.26 -2.01
C THR A 96 12.83 19.23 -1.32
N ALA A 97 13.54 18.75 -0.29
CA ALA A 97 14.54 19.52 0.45
C ALA A 97 15.95 19.42 -0.15
N SER A 98 16.13 18.65 -1.23
CA SER A 98 17.43 18.54 -1.91
C SER A 98 17.83 19.86 -2.57
N GLU A 99 19.15 20.11 -2.63
CA GLU A 99 19.72 21.31 -3.26
C GLU A 99 19.51 21.32 -4.79
N GLU A 100 19.48 20.14 -5.41
CA GLU A 100 19.34 19.98 -6.86
C GLU A 100 17.95 19.40 -7.22
N ALA A 101 17.23 20.13 -8.06
CA ALA A 101 15.99 19.62 -8.65
C ALA A 101 16.30 18.48 -9.63
N ALA A 102 15.56 17.38 -9.52
CA ALA A 102 15.70 16.29 -10.48
C ALA A 102 15.09 16.66 -11.83
N GLU A 103 15.72 16.22 -12.91
CA GLU A 103 15.18 16.37 -14.25
C GLU A 103 14.05 15.36 -14.54
N VAL A 104 13.18 15.70 -15.48
CA VAL A 104 12.10 14.82 -15.95
C VAL A 104 12.63 13.46 -16.41
N GLY A 105 13.84 13.42 -17.00
CA GLY A 105 14.49 12.17 -17.42
C GLY A 105 14.74 11.21 -16.26
N ALA A 106 15.15 11.72 -15.09
CA ALA A 106 15.36 10.93 -13.89
C ALA A 106 14.04 10.35 -13.36
N VAL A 107 12.96 11.14 -13.39
CA VAL A 107 11.61 10.67 -13.01
C VAL A 107 11.13 9.54 -13.94
N GLN A 108 11.35 9.67 -15.25
CA GLN A 108 11.00 8.60 -16.20
C GLN A 108 11.85 7.34 -16.02
N ALA A 109 13.13 7.48 -15.64
CA ALA A 109 13.99 6.35 -15.30
C ALA A 109 13.49 5.63 -14.03
N ALA A 110 13.17 6.39 -12.98
CA ALA A 110 12.58 5.84 -11.75
C ALA A 110 11.26 5.12 -12.02
N ARG A 111 10.39 5.70 -12.88
CA ARG A 111 9.14 5.06 -13.31
C ARG A 111 9.36 3.70 -13.94
N ARG A 112 10.29 3.59 -14.90
CA ARG A 112 10.62 2.31 -15.52
C ARG A 112 11.12 1.30 -14.49
N ALA A 113 11.99 1.72 -13.58
CA ALA A 113 12.53 0.86 -12.54
C ALA A 113 11.43 0.29 -11.61
N THR A 114 10.39 1.07 -11.29
CA THR A 114 9.24 0.61 -10.47
C THR A 114 8.25 -0.30 -11.21
N GLN A 115 8.33 -0.37 -12.55
CA GLN A 115 7.45 -1.20 -13.38
C GLN A 115 8.07 -2.54 -13.75
N GLU A 116 9.36 -2.74 -13.46
CA GLU A 116 10.01 -4.03 -13.66
C GLU A 116 9.52 -5.03 -12.61
N ASP A 117 9.06 -6.19 -13.07
CA ASP A 117 8.72 -7.31 -12.20
C ASP A 117 10.00 -7.89 -11.60
N LEU A 118 10.15 -7.77 -10.28
CA LEU A 118 11.29 -8.27 -9.52
C LEU A 118 10.84 -9.36 -8.56
N ASP A 119 11.66 -10.39 -8.44
CA ASP A 119 11.47 -11.46 -7.45
C ASP A 119 11.99 -11.05 -6.05
N ASP A 120 12.84 -10.01 -5.98
CA ASP A 120 13.41 -9.48 -4.73
C ASP A 120 12.59 -8.27 -4.23
N GLU A 121 11.82 -8.50 -3.16
CA GLU A 121 10.98 -7.50 -2.51
C GLU A 121 11.79 -6.35 -1.89
N GLN A 122 13.00 -6.63 -1.37
CA GLN A 122 13.86 -5.60 -0.78
C GLN A 122 14.37 -4.66 -1.87
N GLU A 123 14.74 -5.23 -3.03
CA GLU A 123 15.09 -4.42 -4.20
C GLU A 123 13.91 -3.60 -4.70
N ALA A 124 12.72 -4.22 -4.81
CA ALA A 124 11.50 -3.53 -5.22
C ALA A 124 11.17 -2.35 -4.28
N GLU A 125 11.25 -2.56 -2.97
CA GLU A 125 11.05 -1.53 -1.95
C GLU A 125 12.07 -0.39 -2.09
N GLY A 126 13.35 -0.72 -2.28
CA GLY A 126 14.41 0.27 -2.53
C GLY A 126 14.14 1.12 -3.78
N ARG A 127 13.61 0.52 -4.85
CA ARG A 127 13.24 1.26 -6.08
C ARG A 127 12.05 2.19 -5.86
N TYR A 128 11.06 1.78 -5.08
CA TYR A 128 9.94 2.67 -4.72
C TYR A 128 10.40 3.84 -3.85
N GLN A 129 11.26 3.61 -2.86
CA GLN A 129 11.82 4.68 -2.03
C GLN A 129 12.66 5.66 -2.87
N HIS A 130 13.47 5.13 -3.80
CA HIS A 130 14.20 5.96 -4.75
C HIS A 130 13.25 6.77 -5.64
N ALA A 131 12.17 6.17 -6.16
CA ALA A 131 11.18 6.87 -6.96
C ALA A 131 10.47 7.98 -6.17
N ALA A 132 10.10 7.74 -4.91
CA ALA A 132 9.51 8.75 -4.03
C ALA A 132 10.46 9.93 -3.81
N LYS A 133 11.74 9.67 -3.53
CA LYS A 133 12.76 10.72 -3.37
C LYS A 133 13.01 11.50 -4.66
N THR A 134 13.19 10.81 -5.78
CA THR A 134 13.43 11.43 -7.10
C THR A 134 12.26 12.27 -7.56
N THR A 135 11.02 11.80 -7.33
CA THR A 135 9.83 12.61 -7.63
C THR A 135 9.74 13.83 -6.72
N GLY A 136 10.07 13.70 -5.42
CA GLY A 136 10.23 14.84 -4.51
C GLY A 136 11.20 15.91 -5.01
N ALA A 137 12.38 15.50 -5.47
CA ALA A 137 13.37 16.42 -6.03
C ALA A 137 12.88 17.11 -7.31
N TRP A 138 12.16 16.41 -8.18
CA TRP A 138 11.53 17.02 -9.35
C TRP A 138 10.41 18.00 -8.96
N PHE A 139 9.72 17.76 -7.83
CA PHE A 139 8.64 18.60 -7.33
C PHE A 139 9.07 19.95 -6.77
N GLN A 140 10.37 20.15 -6.52
CA GLN A 140 10.90 21.35 -5.85
C GLN A 140 10.34 22.68 -6.41
N PRO A 141 10.22 22.90 -7.75
CA PRO A 141 9.68 24.15 -8.29
C PRO A 141 8.18 24.38 -8.00
N LEU A 142 7.43 23.31 -7.70
CA LEU A 142 5.99 23.36 -7.43
C LEU A 142 5.67 23.57 -5.94
N ILE A 143 6.64 23.34 -5.05
CA ILE A 143 6.45 23.41 -3.58
C ILE A 143 5.86 24.75 -3.10
N PRO A 144 6.28 25.93 -3.61
CA PRO A 144 5.68 27.19 -3.18
C PRO A 144 4.15 27.27 -3.41
N HIS A 145 3.62 26.50 -4.36
CA HIS A 145 2.20 26.46 -4.69
C HIS A 145 1.42 25.33 -3.98
N LEU A 146 2.12 24.47 -3.23
CA LEU A 146 1.56 23.28 -2.58
C LEU A 146 1.75 23.28 -1.06
N GLN A 147 2.20 24.40 -0.48
CA GLN A 147 2.57 24.46 0.94
C GLN A 147 1.41 24.12 1.87
N ALA A 148 0.19 24.55 1.53
CA ALA A 148 -0.99 24.29 2.33
C ALA A 148 -1.36 22.81 2.32
N GLU A 149 -1.35 22.17 1.15
CA GLU A 149 -1.66 20.76 0.99
C GLU A 149 -0.58 19.86 1.61
N ILE A 150 0.70 20.22 1.45
CA ILE A 150 1.82 19.52 2.09
C ILE A 150 1.69 19.61 3.61
N ALA A 151 1.40 20.79 4.16
CA ALA A 151 1.20 20.96 5.59
C ALA A 151 0.01 20.15 6.11
N ALA A 152 -1.08 20.06 5.34
CA ALA A 152 -2.24 19.26 5.71
C ALA A 152 -1.92 17.74 5.74
N VAL A 153 -1.11 17.25 4.81
CA VAL A 153 -0.63 15.86 4.83
C VAL A 153 0.31 15.62 6.01
N ASP A 154 1.27 16.52 6.25
CA ASP A 154 2.21 16.46 7.38
C ASP A 154 1.43 16.44 8.72
N GLU A 155 0.40 17.26 8.88
CA GLU A 155 -0.46 17.29 10.07
C GLU A 155 -1.28 16.00 10.23
N ALA A 156 -1.85 15.47 9.14
CA ALA A 156 -2.61 14.22 9.19
C ALA A 156 -1.74 13.02 9.57
N LEU A 157 -0.49 12.97 9.10
CA LEU A 157 0.49 11.97 9.49
C LEU A 157 0.83 12.08 10.99
N ALA A 158 1.11 13.29 11.47
CA ALA A 158 1.40 13.52 12.89
C ALA A 158 0.20 13.15 13.79
N ALA A 159 -1.04 13.43 13.35
CA ALA A 159 -2.25 13.05 14.08
C ALA A 159 -2.40 11.52 14.21
N LEU A 160 -2.00 10.76 13.19
CA LEU A 160 -1.90 9.30 13.22
C LEU A 160 -0.70 8.79 14.03
N GLY A 161 0.18 9.67 14.52
CA GLY A 161 1.41 9.29 15.23
C GLY A 161 2.50 8.76 14.31
N LEU A 162 2.45 9.08 13.02
CA LEU A 162 3.44 8.71 12.01
C LEU A 162 4.48 9.83 11.90
N GLU A 163 5.66 9.60 12.45
CA GLU A 163 6.78 10.53 12.53
C GLU A 163 8.09 9.76 12.29
N LEU A 164 9.18 10.48 12.01
CA LEU A 164 10.52 9.90 11.97
C LEU A 164 11.10 9.84 13.39
N ASN A 165 11.57 8.67 13.81
CA ASN A 165 12.29 8.50 15.07
C ASN A 165 13.75 9.00 14.95
N GLU A 166 14.52 8.93 16.05
CA GLU A 166 15.93 9.36 16.08
C GLU A 166 16.83 8.59 15.10
N ALA A 167 16.44 7.37 14.72
CA ALA A 167 17.14 6.55 13.72
C ALA A 167 16.70 6.86 12.27
N GLY A 168 15.73 7.77 12.07
CA GLY A 168 15.18 8.09 10.76
C GLY A 168 14.20 7.04 10.23
N GLU A 169 13.65 6.19 11.09
CA GLU A 169 12.63 5.21 10.76
C GLU A 169 11.24 5.75 11.11
N VAL A 170 10.23 5.34 10.35
CA VAL A 170 8.84 5.75 10.59
C VAL A 170 8.26 5.00 11.78
N THR A 171 7.58 5.71 12.67
CA THR A 171 6.81 5.11 13.76
C THR A 171 5.57 4.38 13.24
N TYR A 172 4.99 3.49 14.06
CA TYR A 172 3.72 2.83 13.69
C TYR A 172 2.52 3.76 13.91
N PRO A 173 1.47 3.65 13.08
CA PRO A 173 0.26 4.44 13.25
C PRO A 173 -0.46 4.03 14.54
N ARG A 174 -1.13 5.00 15.17
CA ARG A 174 -2.02 4.78 16.33
C ARG A 174 -3.31 4.08 15.95
N GLU A 175 -3.75 4.25 14.70
CA GLU A 175 -4.98 3.68 14.15
C GLU A 175 -4.69 3.16 12.74
N ASP A 176 -5.00 1.87 12.49
CA ASP A 176 -4.93 1.24 11.17
C ASP A 176 -6.05 0.19 11.06
N GLU A 177 -7.10 0.52 10.31
CA GLU A 177 -8.29 -0.34 10.20
C GLU A 177 -7.99 -1.68 9.53
N ARG A 178 -7.01 -1.75 8.61
CA ARG A 178 -6.65 -3.03 7.96
C ARG A 178 -5.98 -3.96 8.97
N TRP A 179 -5.11 -3.41 9.81
CA TRP A 179 -4.47 -4.14 10.89
C TRP A 179 -5.50 -4.67 11.90
N GLU A 180 -6.40 -3.80 12.38
CA GLU A 180 -7.45 -4.20 13.33
C GLU A 180 -8.36 -5.29 12.75
N ARG A 181 -8.75 -5.17 11.47
CA ARG A 181 -9.58 -6.19 10.79
C ARG A 181 -8.88 -7.52 10.61
N LEU A 182 -7.57 -7.50 10.42
CA LEU A 182 -6.79 -8.73 10.38
C LEU A 182 -6.80 -9.42 11.75
N LEU A 183 -6.57 -8.67 12.83
CA LEU A 183 -6.61 -9.20 14.18
C LEU A 183 -7.99 -9.77 14.52
N ASP A 184 -9.06 -9.02 14.25
CA ASP A 184 -10.45 -9.48 14.38
C ASP A 184 -10.69 -10.81 13.64
N THR A 185 -10.15 -10.93 12.42
CA THR A 185 -10.28 -12.13 11.60
C THR A 185 -9.54 -13.30 12.23
N ILE A 186 -8.32 -13.09 12.73
CA ILE A 186 -7.54 -14.11 13.43
C ILE A 186 -8.28 -14.57 14.68
N GLU A 187 -8.79 -13.64 15.49
CA GLU A 187 -9.53 -13.97 16.72
C GLU A 187 -10.80 -14.77 16.41
N LYS A 188 -11.62 -14.29 15.47
CA LYS A 188 -12.86 -14.95 15.07
C LYS A 188 -12.63 -16.35 14.50
N GLN A 189 -11.62 -16.51 13.65
CA GLN A 189 -11.41 -17.76 12.92
C GLN A 189 -10.61 -18.78 13.73
N LEU A 190 -9.62 -18.36 14.52
CA LEU A 190 -8.67 -19.28 15.15
C LEU A 190 -8.80 -19.39 16.68
N ARG A 191 -9.57 -18.53 17.35
CA ARG A 191 -9.71 -18.55 18.82
C ARG A 191 -11.11 -18.94 19.30
N VAL A 192 -11.16 -19.48 20.52
CA VAL A 192 -12.36 -19.67 21.34
C VAL A 192 -12.03 -19.16 22.75
N GLY A 193 -12.54 -17.97 23.07
CA GLY A 193 -12.10 -17.23 24.25
C GLY A 193 -10.58 -17.00 24.20
N THR A 194 -9.86 -17.41 25.24
CA THR A 194 -8.40 -17.26 25.32
C THR A 194 -7.60 -18.41 24.71
N LYS A 195 -8.26 -19.44 24.14
CA LYS A 195 -7.59 -20.64 23.60
C LYS A 195 -7.61 -20.68 22.07
N TRP A 196 -6.59 -21.31 21.49
CA TRP A 196 -6.53 -21.61 20.05
C TRP A 196 -7.39 -22.84 19.73
N LYS A 197 -8.09 -22.84 18.59
CA LYS A 197 -8.90 -23.99 18.12
C LYS A 197 -8.06 -25.21 17.76
N GLY A 198 -6.83 -25.02 17.30
CA GLY A 198 -5.84 -26.07 17.00
C GLY A 198 -6.08 -26.92 15.74
N SER A 199 -7.31 -26.97 15.23
CA SER A 199 -7.71 -27.71 14.03
C SER A 199 -7.67 -26.89 12.74
N ASP A 200 -7.82 -25.57 12.85
CA ASP A 200 -7.92 -24.66 11.72
C ASP A 200 -6.59 -23.97 11.42
N ARG A 201 -6.37 -23.62 10.14
CA ARG A 201 -5.24 -22.81 9.69
C ARG A 201 -5.76 -21.62 8.88
N LEU A 202 -5.25 -20.44 9.18
CA LEU A 202 -5.45 -19.24 8.37
C LEU A 202 -4.21 -19.04 7.52
N VAL A 203 -4.39 -18.94 6.20
CA VAL A 203 -3.33 -18.56 5.26
C VAL A 203 -3.63 -17.16 4.79
N ILE A 204 -2.74 -16.22 5.09
CA ILE A 204 -2.86 -14.81 4.70
C ILE A 204 -1.95 -14.62 3.49
N PHE A 205 -2.54 -14.12 2.40
CA PHE A 205 -1.78 -13.65 1.25
C PHE A 205 -1.57 -12.15 1.42
N THR A 206 -0.31 -11.72 1.49
CA THR A 206 0.06 -10.31 1.42
C THR A 206 0.84 -10.08 0.14
N GLU A 207 0.68 -8.91 -0.43
CA GLU A 207 1.42 -8.46 -1.62
C GLU A 207 2.86 -8.02 -1.28
N TYR A 208 3.15 -7.77 0.01
CA TYR A 208 4.45 -7.32 0.50
C TYR A 208 4.84 -8.07 1.79
N LYS A 209 6.09 -8.54 1.91
CA LYS A 209 6.73 -8.90 3.19
C LYS A 209 7.54 -7.71 3.67
N ASP A 210 6.89 -6.68 4.16
CA ASP A 210 7.62 -5.61 4.85
C ASP A 210 8.23 -6.17 6.15
N HIS A 211 9.50 -5.83 6.39
CA HIS A 211 10.42 -6.42 7.37
C HIS A 211 10.08 -6.18 8.86
N THR A 212 8.82 -6.02 9.24
CA THR A 212 8.42 -5.75 10.63
C THR A 212 7.73 -6.91 11.33
N GLY A 213 7.48 -8.04 10.64
CA GLY A 213 6.75 -9.15 11.25
C GLY A 213 5.29 -8.79 11.63
N LEU A 214 4.77 -7.67 11.13
CA LEU A 214 3.37 -7.27 11.26
C LEU A 214 2.84 -6.90 9.86
N PRO A 215 1.92 -7.70 9.29
CA PRO A 215 1.43 -7.48 7.93
C PRO A 215 0.50 -6.25 7.79
N GLY A 216 0.87 -5.33 6.92
CA GLY A 216 -0.10 -4.49 6.21
C GLY A 216 -0.90 -5.38 5.26
N ALA A 217 -2.15 -5.68 5.62
CA ALA A 217 -2.93 -6.71 4.95
C ALA A 217 -3.99 -6.14 4.02
N ALA A 218 -3.89 -6.47 2.73
CA ALA A 218 -5.08 -6.71 1.91
C ALA A 218 -5.65 -8.08 2.32
N VAL A 219 -6.71 -8.09 3.12
CA VAL A 219 -7.27 -9.34 3.65
C VAL A 219 -8.25 -9.96 2.63
N GLU A 220 -7.77 -10.85 1.78
CA GLU A 220 -8.64 -11.85 1.15
C GLU A 220 -8.68 -13.10 2.03
N GLY A 221 -9.70 -13.18 2.89
CA GLY A 221 -9.97 -14.34 3.72
C GLY A 221 -10.73 -15.42 2.94
N GLY A 222 -10.07 -16.55 2.66
CA GLY A 222 -10.73 -17.77 2.21
C GLY A 222 -10.73 -18.81 3.32
N VAL A 223 -11.89 -19.09 3.91
CA VAL A 223 -12.04 -20.25 4.81
C VAL A 223 -12.19 -21.50 3.94
N CYS A 224 -11.16 -22.36 3.89
CA CYS A 224 -11.35 -23.73 3.43
C CYS A 224 -12.04 -24.49 4.58
N ARG A 225 -13.30 -24.85 4.39
CA ARG A 225 -13.95 -25.93 5.14
C ARG A 225 -13.91 -27.21 4.31
#